data_AF-A0A6V7PYX5-F1
#
_entry.id   AF-A0A6V7PYX5-F1
#
_cell.length_a   1.000
_cell.length_b   1.000
_cell.length_c   1.000
_cell.angle_alpha   90.00
_cell.angle_beta   90.00
_cell.angle_gamma   90.00
#
_symmetry.space_group_name_H-M   'P 1'
#
loop_
_entity.id
_entity.type
_entity.pdbx_description
1 polymer ?
#
loop_
_entity_poly.entity_id
_entity_poly.type
_entity_poly.pdbx_seq_one_letter_code
_entity_poly.pdbx_strand_id
1 'polypeptide(L)'
;MDDHRGWTSIFGTSSGENSVGSSEASINQPAPHSPEPVAPEVDQPDGGGPLIPEDANHNHLMPAQERMEELAHGLSINSITKNLSRNEWAGIIAAQIVVEESVEAALVDDGFPPDAILAKRHQIRGFMFYPQGTSLTEKTYARYVTSIDNFGTRASVPYKR
;
A
#
# COMPACT_ATOMS: atom_id res chain seq x y z
N MET A 1 23.58 0.31 12.26
CA MET A 1 23.63 -1.06 11.70
C MET A 1 22.53 -1.10 10.66
N ASP A 2 22.93 -1.11 9.40
CA ASP A 2 22.11 -0.76 8.25
C ASP A 2 21.08 -1.85 7.91
N ASP A 3 19.82 -1.61 8.25
CA ASP A 3 18.68 -2.52 8.04
C ASP A 3 18.02 -2.36 6.63
N HIS A 4 18.66 -1.68 5.68
CA HIS A 4 18.11 -1.42 4.34
C HIS A 4 18.67 -2.32 3.21
N ARG A 5 19.40 -3.40 3.55
CA ARG A 5 20.06 -4.25 2.54
C ARG A 5 19.09 -4.95 1.59
N GLY A 6 17.89 -5.31 2.04
CA GLY A 6 16.87 -5.92 1.17
C GLY A 6 16.27 -4.92 0.17
N TRP A 7 15.84 -3.76 0.64
CA TRP A 7 15.19 -2.74 -0.19
C TRP A 7 16.13 -2.14 -1.22
N THR A 8 17.41 -1.94 -0.88
CA THR A 8 18.43 -1.50 -1.84
C THR A 8 18.66 -2.50 -2.97
N SER A 9 18.37 -3.79 -2.79
CA SER A 9 18.37 -4.76 -3.90
C SER A 9 17.18 -4.61 -4.85
N ILE A 10 16.03 -4.11 -4.35
CA ILE A 10 14.79 -3.95 -5.14
C ILE A 10 14.80 -2.61 -5.88
N PHE A 11 15.26 -1.55 -5.21
CA PHE A 11 15.24 -0.18 -5.71
C PHE A 11 16.60 0.31 -6.22
N GLY A 12 17.69 -0.41 -5.96
CA GLY A 12 19.06 0.02 -6.25
C GLY A 12 19.65 0.92 -5.16
N THR A 13 20.98 1.07 -5.17
CA THR A 13 21.63 2.14 -4.40
C THR A 13 21.39 3.46 -5.13
N SER A 14 20.60 4.36 -4.55
CA SER A 14 20.53 5.74 -5.06
C SER A 14 21.85 6.47 -4.76
N SER A 15 22.91 6.11 -5.48
CA SER A 15 24.07 6.99 -5.59
C SER A 15 23.62 8.18 -6.42
N GLY A 16 23.40 9.31 -5.74
CA GLY A 16 22.91 10.53 -6.34
C GLY A 16 23.83 11.02 -7.45
N GLU A 17 23.33 11.04 -8.67
CA GLU A 17 23.75 12.00 -9.69
C GLU A 17 22.58 12.96 -9.93
N ASN A 18 22.83 14.17 -9.46
CA ASN A 18 22.09 15.38 -9.70
C ASN A 18 22.07 15.73 -11.19
N SER A 19 20.88 15.99 -11.74
CA SER A 19 20.79 16.89 -12.89
C SER A 19 19.59 17.82 -12.69
N VAL A 20 19.94 19.03 -12.25
CA VAL A 20 19.11 20.23 -12.23
C VAL A 20 18.47 20.45 -13.60
N GLY A 21 17.18 20.77 -13.58
CA GLY A 21 16.42 21.22 -14.74
C GLY A 21 15.23 22.06 -14.31
N SER A 22 15.50 23.23 -13.72
CA SER A 22 14.50 24.28 -13.54
C SER A 22 13.93 24.71 -14.89
N SER A 23 12.62 24.86 -14.98
CA SER A 23 11.97 25.74 -15.95
C SER A 23 10.65 26.24 -15.37
N GLU A 24 10.67 27.49 -14.90
CA GLU A 24 9.50 28.31 -14.64
C GLU A 24 8.82 28.72 -15.95
N ALA A 25 7.49 28.76 -15.97
CA ALA A 25 6.70 29.61 -16.86
C ALA A 25 5.31 29.79 -16.21
N SER A 26 5.10 30.89 -15.47
CA SER A 26 4.58 32.18 -15.97
C SER A 26 3.06 32.19 -16.25
N ILE A 27 2.31 32.60 -15.21
CA ILE A 27 1.25 33.63 -15.18
C ILE A 27 0.26 33.65 -16.37
N ASN A 28 -1.02 33.39 -16.08
CA ASN A 28 -2.14 34.25 -16.52
C ASN A 28 -3.44 33.89 -15.76
N GLN A 29 -3.87 34.75 -14.83
CA GLN A 29 -5.27 34.89 -14.42
C GLN A 29 -5.93 35.94 -15.32
N PRO A 30 -7.26 35.87 -15.53
CA PRO A 30 -8.12 36.85 -14.87
C PRO A 30 -9.45 36.28 -14.32
N ALA A 31 -10.03 36.97 -13.33
CA ALA A 31 -11.42 36.89 -12.87
C ALA A 31 -12.02 38.32 -12.88
N PRO A 32 -13.31 38.61 -12.58
CA PRO A 32 -14.49 37.76 -12.32
C PRO A 32 -15.74 38.20 -13.15
N HIS A 33 -16.94 37.60 -12.95
CA HIS A 33 -18.27 38.25 -12.76
C HIS A 33 -19.45 37.23 -12.82
N SER A 34 -20.32 37.27 -11.79
CA SER A 34 -21.61 36.57 -11.55
C SER A 34 -22.79 37.21 -12.33
N PRO A 35 -24.07 36.72 -12.35
CA PRO A 35 -24.77 35.83 -11.40
C PRO A 35 -25.70 34.72 -11.98
N GLU A 36 -26.26 33.93 -11.04
CA GLU A 36 -27.20 32.79 -11.04
C GLU A 36 -28.50 32.87 -11.90
N PRO A 37 -29.11 31.70 -12.18
CA PRO A 37 -30.54 31.51 -11.90
C PRO A 37 -30.88 30.20 -11.13
N VAL A 38 -31.92 30.31 -10.31
CA VAL A 38 -32.42 29.41 -9.25
C VAL A 38 -33.39 28.30 -9.74
N ALA A 39 -33.37 27.17 -8.99
CA ALA A 39 -34.42 26.16 -8.67
C ALA A 39 -34.58 24.86 -9.52
N PRO A 40 -35.08 23.72 -8.94
CA PRO A 40 -35.72 23.57 -7.63
C PRO A 40 -35.10 22.56 -6.65
N GLU A 41 -35.37 22.86 -5.38
CA GLU A 41 -35.21 22.07 -4.16
C GLU A 41 -35.80 20.65 -4.30
N VAL A 42 -34.95 19.62 -4.19
CA VAL A 42 -35.38 18.24 -3.94
C VAL A 42 -35.20 17.99 -2.46
N ASP A 43 -36.33 18.04 -1.77
CA ASP A 43 -36.55 17.56 -0.41
C ASP A 43 -36.01 16.12 -0.27
N GLN A 44 -34.89 15.93 0.43
CA GLN A 44 -34.41 14.62 0.85
C GLN A 44 -34.35 14.58 2.38
N PRO A 45 -34.93 13.55 3.00
CA PRO A 45 -35.26 13.57 4.41
C PRO A 45 -34.03 13.46 5.30
N ASP A 46 -34.11 14.25 6.37
CA ASP A 46 -33.34 14.24 7.60
C ASP A 46 -32.92 12.82 8.01
N GLY A 47 -31.62 12.57 7.94
CA GLY A 47 -31.00 11.28 8.20
C GLY A 47 -29.58 11.45 8.70
N GLY A 48 -29.43 12.21 9.80
CA GLY A 48 -28.18 12.36 10.53
C GLY A 48 -27.65 11.02 11.03
N GLY A 49 -26.84 10.36 10.21
CA GLY A 49 -25.78 9.48 10.65
C GLY A 49 -24.47 10.25 10.53
N PRO A 50 -23.51 10.12 11.47
CA PRO A 50 -22.16 10.53 11.18
C PRO A 50 -21.72 9.75 9.95
N LEU A 51 -21.60 10.41 8.80
CA LEU A 51 -20.68 9.96 7.78
C LEU A 51 -19.33 10.05 8.47
N ILE A 52 -18.90 8.93 9.07
CA ILE A 52 -17.49 8.75 9.43
C ILE A 52 -16.76 9.19 8.17
N PRO A 53 -15.87 10.19 8.23
CA PRO A 53 -15.04 10.52 7.09
C PRO A 53 -14.41 9.20 6.66
N GLU A 54 -14.88 8.65 5.54
CA GLU A 54 -14.09 7.76 4.74
C GLU A 54 -12.79 8.51 4.59
N ASP A 55 -11.77 7.98 5.26
CA ASP A 55 -10.50 8.64 5.45
C ASP A 55 -9.88 8.79 4.07
N ALA A 56 -10.24 9.90 3.40
CA ALA A 56 -9.97 10.22 2.00
C ALA A 56 -8.49 10.51 1.76
N ASN A 57 -7.63 10.17 2.73
CA ASN A 57 -6.20 10.36 2.70
C ASN A 57 -5.41 9.08 3.02
N HIS A 58 -6.06 7.92 3.05
CA HIS A 58 -5.36 6.66 2.84
C HIS A 58 -4.91 6.59 1.37
N ASN A 59 -3.77 7.23 1.07
CA ASN A 59 -3.05 7.16 -0.20
C ASN A 59 -2.52 5.74 -0.42
N HIS A 60 -3.43 4.76 -0.51
CA HIS A 60 -3.10 3.40 -0.87
C HIS A 60 -2.53 3.47 -2.28
N LEU A 61 -1.35 2.89 -2.47
CA LEU A 61 -0.66 2.90 -3.76
C LEU A 61 -1.46 2.16 -4.85
N MET A 62 -2.44 1.37 -4.44
CA MET A 62 -3.27 0.52 -5.29
C MET A 62 -4.69 0.38 -4.71
N PRO A 63 -5.72 0.27 -5.57
CA PRO A 63 -7.09 -0.01 -5.13
C PRO A 63 -7.20 -1.33 -4.35
N ALA A 64 -8.05 -1.34 -3.33
CA ALA A 64 -8.22 -2.51 -2.44
C ALA A 64 -8.62 -3.79 -3.20
N GLN A 65 -9.48 -3.67 -4.22
CA GLN A 65 -9.93 -4.80 -5.03
C GLN A 65 -8.78 -5.41 -5.84
N GLU A 66 -7.98 -4.58 -6.51
CA GLU A 66 -6.82 -5.02 -7.29
C GLU A 66 -5.79 -5.70 -6.38
N ARG A 67 -5.52 -5.11 -5.21
CA ARG A 67 -4.64 -5.72 -4.19
C ARG A 67 -5.13 -7.11 -3.78
N MET A 68 -6.42 -7.23 -3.46
CA MET A 68 -7.03 -8.50 -3.07
C MET A 68 -6.87 -9.57 -4.16
N GLU A 69 -7.17 -9.22 -5.41
CA GLU A 69 -7.07 -10.13 -6.55
C GLU A 69 -5.63 -10.58 -6.81
N GLU A 70 -4.67 -9.64 -6.82
CA GLU A 70 -3.27 -9.97 -7.05
C GLU A 70 -2.68 -10.82 -5.91
N LEU A 71 -3.06 -10.56 -4.64
CA LEU A 71 -2.65 -11.37 -3.49
C LEU A 71 -3.26 -12.75 -3.51
N ALA A 72 -4.55 -12.88 -3.83
CA ALA A 72 -5.23 -14.17 -3.95
C ALA A 72 -4.60 -15.03 -5.05
N HIS A 73 -4.29 -14.41 -6.21
CA HIS A 73 -3.60 -15.07 -7.30
C HIS A 73 -2.17 -15.50 -6.89
N GLY A 74 -1.42 -14.61 -6.25
CA GLY A 74 -0.09 -14.91 -5.72
C GLY A 74 -0.10 -16.05 -4.70
N LEU A 75 -1.06 -16.08 -3.78
CA LEU A 75 -1.18 -17.14 -2.79
C LEU A 75 -1.50 -18.49 -3.43
N SER A 76 -2.31 -18.49 -4.49
CA SER A 76 -2.61 -19.67 -5.31
C SER A 76 -1.39 -20.28 -5.96
N ILE A 77 -0.58 -19.47 -6.64
CA ILE A 77 0.65 -19.96 -7.27
C ILE A 77 1.65 -20.48 -6.22
N ASN A 78 1.82 -19.74 -5.13
CA ASN A 78 2.87 -20.04 -4.14
C ASN A 78 2.42 -21.01 -3.04
N SER A 79 1.22 -21.60 -3.15
CA SER A 79 0.70 -22.60 -2.20
C SER A 79 0.25 -23.90 -2.88
N ILE A 80 0.65 -24.16 -4.12
CA ILE A 80 0.24 -25.36 -4.89
C ILE A 80 0.50 -26.66 -4.13
N THR A 81 1.57 -26.73 -3.34
CA THR A 81 1.92 -27.93 -2.56
C THR A 81 1.22 -28.00 -1.19
N LYS A 82 0.41 -27.01 -0.84
CA LYS A 82 -0.27 -26.91 0.45
C LYS A 82 -1.76 -27.13 0.30
N ASN A 83 -2.33 -27.89 1.24
CA ASN A 83 -3.77 -28.03 1.37
C ASN A 83 -4.27 -27.02 2.41
N LEU A 84 -4.52 -25.78 1.97
CA LEU A 84 -5.06 -24.73 2.83
C LEU A 84 -6.59 -24.84 2.87
N SER A 85 -7.16 -24.80 4.08
CA SER A 85 -8.60 -24.63 4.24
C SER A 85 -9.04 -23.23 3.77
N ARG A 86 -10.34 -23.06 3.48
CA ARG A 86 -10.90 -21.75 3.11
C ARG A 86 -10.64 -20.68 4.18
N ASN A 87 -10.66 -21.04 5.46
CA ASN A 87 -10.44 -20.11 6.56
C ASN A 87 -8.97 -19.69 6.62
N GLU A 88 -8.04 -20.64 6.54
CA GLU A 88 -6.61 -20.33 6.48
C GLU A 88 -6.28 -19.45 5.28
N TRP A 89 -6.92 -19.72 4.13
CA TRP A 89 -6.77 -18.91 2.94
C TRP A 89 -7.18 -17.46 3.17
N ALA A 90 -8.39 -17.24 3.68
CA ALA A 90 -8.92 -15.91 3.96
C ALA A 90 -8.06 -15.18 5.01
N GLY A 91 -7.63 -15.88 6.06
CA GLY A 91 -6.76 -15.34 7.10
C GLY A 91 -5.39 -14.91 6.57
N ILE A 92 -4.78 -15.71 5.69
CA ILE A 92 -3.51 -15.36 5.05
C ILE A 92 -3.68 -14.10 4.19
N ILE A 93 -4.71 -14.03 3.35
CA ILE A 93 -4.92 -12.87 2.47
C ILE A 93 -5.17 -11.60 3.29
N ALA A 94 -6.03 -11.66 4.31
CA ALA A 94 -6.28 -10.53 5.18
C ALA A 94 -4.99 -10.03 5.86
N ALA A 95 -4.17 -10.95 6.37
CA ALA A 95 -2.90 -10.58 6.99
C ALA A 95 -1.87 -10.05 5.98
N GLN A 96 -1.83 -10.58 4.76
CA GLN A 96 -0.97 -10.06 3.69
C GLN A 96 -1.34 -8.62 3.32
N ILE A 97 -2.62 -8.28 3.24
CA ILE A 97 -3.08 -6.90 2.97
C ILE A 97 -2.54 -5.94 4.03
N VAL A 98 -2.75 -6.24 5.32
CA VAL A 98 -2.30 -5.39 6.43
C VAL A 98 -0.78 -5.21 6.41
N VAL A 99 -0.03 -6.30 6.19
CA VAL A 99 1.44 -6.24 6.13
C VAL A 99 1.90 -5.42 4.92
N GLU A 100 1.29 -5.61 3.75
CA GLU A 100 1.64 -4.87 2.53
C GLU A 100 1.42 -3.37 2.69
N GLU A 101 0.23 -2.96 3.12
CA GLU A 101 -0.10 -1.54 3.35
C GLU A 101 0.86 -0.89 4.35
N SER A 102 1.16 -1.59 5.43
CA SER A 102 2.07 -1.12 6.47
C SER A 102 3.51 -0.94 5.95
N VAL A 103 3.97 -1.85 5.08
CA VAL A 103 5.30 -1.79 4.48
C VAL A 103 5.37 -0.73 3.38
N GLU A 104 4.35 -0.63 2.53
CA GLU A 104 4.25 0.43 1.51
C GLU A 104 4.32 1.82 2.16
N ALA A 105 3.56 2.05 3.23
CA ALA A 105 3.59 3.31 3.98
C ALA A 105 4.98 3.59 4.57
N ALA A 106 5.62 2.59 5.20
CA ALA A 106 6.95 2.75 5.76
C ALA A 106 8.02 3.03 4.69
N LEU A 107 7.90 2.45 3.51
CA LEU A 107 8.80 2.72 2.38
C LEU A 107 8.62 4.16 1.86
N VAL A 108 7.38 4.64 1.73
CA VAL A 108 7.12 6.03 1.36
C VAL A 108 7.74 6.99 2.38
N ASP A 109 7.52 6.74 3.67
CA ASP A 109 8.12 7.53 4.76
C ASP A 109 9.65 7.48 4.77
N ASP A 110 10.26 6.37 4.34
CA ASP A 110 11.71 6.21 4.19
C ASP A 110 12.27 6.84 2.90
N GLY A 111 11.42 7.50 2.12
CA GLY A 111 11.81 8.29 0.95
C GLY A 111 11.81 7.52 -0.38
N PHE A 112 11.27 6.30 -0.42
CA PHE A 112 11.08 5.59 -1.68
C PHE A 112 9.87 6.17 -2.44
N PRO A 113 10.02 6.47 -3.76
CA PRO A 113 8.94 7.11 -4.50
C PRO A 113 7.75 6.15 -4.68
N PRO A 114 6.49 6.59 -4.44
CA PRO A 114 5.27 5.80 -4.58
C PRO A 114 5.17 5.01 -5.89
N ASP A 115 5.47 5.66 -7.02
CA ASP A 115 5.41 5.04 -8.34
C ASP A 115 6.41 3.88 -8.49
N ALA A 116 7.59 3.99 -7.87
CA ALA A 116 8.57 2.91 -7.89
C ALA A 116 8.13 1.75 -7.00
N ILE A 117 7.52 2.02 -5.84
CA ILE A 117 6.97 0.98 -4.97
C ILE A 117 5.88 0.21 -5.74
N LEU A 118 4.95 0.91 -6.39
CA LEU A 118 3.88 0.30 -7.19
C LEU A 118 4.42 -0.50 -8.38
N ALA A 119 5.42 0.05 -9.09
CA ALA A 119 6.08 -0.64 -10.20
C ALA A 119 6.84 -1.92 -9.74
N LYS A 120 7.32 -1.93 -8.50
CA LYS A 120 8.05 -3.05 -7.90
C LYS A 120 7.18 -3.96 -7.02
N ARG A 121 5.87 -3.72 -6.91
CA ARG A 121 4.96 -4.42 -5.98
C ARG A 121 5.08 -5.94 -6.02
N HIS A 122 5.20 -6.56 -7.20
CA HIS A 122 5.35 -8.00 -7.30
C HIS A 122 6.68 -8.51 -6.74
N GLN A 123 7.77 -7.75 -6.90
CA GLN A 123 9.09 -8.08 -6.33
C GLN A 123 9.05 -7.92 -4.80
N ILE A 124 8.42 -6.85 -4.31
CA ILE A 124 8.19 -6.60 -2.88
C ILE A 124 7.40 -7.76 -2.25
N ARG A 125 6.28 -8.17 -2.87
CA ARG A 125 5.48 -9.31 -2.42
C ARG A 125 6.25 -10.63 -2.44
N GLY A 126 7.00 -10.90 -3.52
CA GLY A 126 7.89 -12.06 -3.62
C GLY A 126 8.84 -12.13 -2.43
N PHE A 127 9.50 -11.01 -2.16
CA PHE A 127 10.46 -10.87 -1.07
C PHE A 127 9.85 -11.02 0.33
N MET A 128 8.70 -10.39 0.60
CA MET A 128 8.04 -10.42 1.91
C MET A 128 7.29 -11.73 2.18
N PHE A 129 6.49 -12.19 1.22
CA PHE A 129 5.52 -13.26 1.42
C PHE A 129 6.01 -14.63 0.95
N TYR A 130 6.98 -14.66 0.03
CA TYR A 130 7.43 -15.88 -0.63
C TYR A 130 8.96 -16.05 -0.63
N PRO A 131 9.66 -15.94 0.53
CA PRO A 131 11.12 -15.92 0.60
C PRO A 131 11.81 -17.18 0.05
N GLN A 132 11.10 -18.30 0.01
CA GLN A 132 11.58 -19.57 -0.53
C GLN A 132 10.76 -20.03 -1.74
N GLY A 133 10.05 -19.10 -2.41
CA GLY A 133 9.11 -19.43 -3.49
C GLY A 133 7.85 -20.17 -3.04
N THR A 134 7.61 -20.22 -1.73
CA THR A 134 6.41 -20.80 -1.11
C THR A 134 5.82 -19.81 -0.12
N SER A 135 4.49 -19.82 0.02
CA SER A 135 3.80 -19.03 1.03
C SER A 135 4.29 -19.38 2.45
N LEU A 136 4.15 -18.44 3.38
CA LEU A 136 4.32 -18.72 4.81
C LEU A 136 3.04 -19.36 5.38
N THR A 137 3.05 -19.72 6.66
CA THR A 137 1.84 -20.22 7.34
C THR A 137 0.99 -19.04 7.82
N GLU A 138 -0.33 -19.25 7.97
CA GLU A 138 -1.23 -18.25 8.56
C GLU A 138 -0.71 -17.73 9.91
N LYS A 139 -0.24 -18.64 10.77
CA LYS A 139 0.36 -18.29 12.07
C LYS A 139 1.56 -17.34 11.93
N THR A 140 2.39 -17.51 10.92
CA THR A 140 3.52 -16.60 10.68
C THR A 140 3.03 -15.22 10.24
N TYR A 141 2.03 -15.14 9.36
CA TYR A 141 1.45 -13.85 8.97
C TYR A 141 0.76 -13.14 10.13
N ALA A 142 -0.02 -13.86 10.95
CA ALA A 142 -0.61 -13.30 12.16
C ALA A 142 0.46 -12.72 13.10
N ARG A 143 1.60 -13.40 13.27
CA ARG A 143 2.73 -12.86 14.04
C ARG A 143 3.33 -11.60 13.41
N TYR A 144 3.33 -11.46 12.09
CA TYR A 144 3.79 -10.23 11.43
C TYR A 144 2.85 -9.08 11.74
N VAL A 145 1.53 -9.27 11.59
CA VAL A 145 0.53 -8.26 11.95
C VAL A 145 0.70 -7.83 13.41
N THR A 146 0.73 -8.78 14.35
CA THR A 146 0.95 -8.48 15.77
C THR A 146 2.29 -7.77 16.03
N SER A 147 3.34 -8.08 15.27
CA SER A 147 4.63 -7.39 15.41
C SER A 147 4.57 -5.95 14.91
N ILE A 148 3.83 -5.69 13.83
CA ILE A 148 3.62 -4.34 13.29
C ILE A 148 2.82 -3.52 14.29
N ASP A 149 1.72 -4.06 14.81
CA ASP A 149 0.86 -3.35 15.78
C ASP A 149 1.60 -2.98 17.07
N ASN A 150 2.44 -3.90 17.58
CA ASN A 150 3.10 -3.70 18.87
C ASN A 150 4.41 -2.90 18.79
N PHE A 151 5.14 -3.00 17.68
CA PHE A 151 6.52 -2.49 17.59
C PHE A 151 6.76 -1.58 16.38
N GLY A 152 5.76 -1.40 15.52
CA GLY A 152 5.85 -0.65 14.27
C GLY A 152 6.41 -1.46 13.11
N THR A 153 6.10 -1.02 11.88
CA THR A 153 6.48 -1.70 10.64
C THR A 153 7.99 -1.91 10.51
N ARG A 154 8.79 -0.87 10.78
CA ARG A 154 10.25 -0.92 10.65
C ARG A 154 10.91 -1.91 11.60
N ALA A 155 10.25 -2.25 12.71
CA ALA A 155 10.73 -3.25 13.65
C ALA A 155 10.39 -4.69 13.21
N SER A 156 9.43 -4.85 12.30
CA SER A 156 8.88 -6.13 11.89
C SER A 156 9.80 -6.92 10.95
N VAL A 157 9.69 -8.25 11.01
CA VAL A 157 10.42 -9.17 10.11
C VAL A 157 10.18 -8.89 8.62
N PRO A 158 8.94 -8.70 8.11
CA PRO A 158 8.75 -8.47 6.69
C PRO A 158 9.46 -7.20 6.18
N TYR A 159 9.61 -6.17 7.03
CA TYR A 159 10.33 -4.95 6.67
C TYR A 159 11.86 -5.12 6.68
N LYS A 160 12.41 -5.86 7.65
CA LYS A 160 13.87 -5.97 7.89
C LYS A 160 14.61 -7.01 7.04
N ARG A 161 13.94 -7.64 6.08
CA ARG A 161 14.55 -8.73 5.32
C ARG A 161 15.73 -8.29 4.45
#